data_AF-A0A9P6RWG9-F1
#
_entry.id   AF-A0A9P6RWG9-F1
#
_cell.length_a   1.000
_cell.length_b   1.000
_cell.length_c   1.000
_cell.angle_alpha   90.00
_cell.angle_beta   90.00
_cell.angle_gamma   90.00
#
_symmetry.space_group_name_H-M   'P 1'
#
loop_
_entity.id
_entity.type
_entity.pdbx_description
1 polymer ?
#
loop_
_entity_poly.entity_id
_entity_poly.type
_entity_poly.pdbx_seq_one_letter_code
_entity_poly.pdbx_strand_id
1 'polypeptide(L)'
;MHKYNRNQGPKYSFAASRNKAPATQQCQKCLQYGHYTYDCKGERVYKPRPTRTQQLKKPLKLMEVKMEEDSLPNKDGLADKILKKKEDERKKKKSSRRSRITFSLSVILAFTVEIHIFQRQEQEQEQES
;
A
#
# COMPACT_ATOMS: atom_id res chain seq x y z
N MET A 1 5.46 3.68 -10.61
CA MET A 1 4.91 4.99 -11.00
C MET A 1 3.82 5.39 -9.99
N HIS A 2 4.10 6.36 -9.13
CA HIS A 2 3.12 6.84 -8.15
C HIS A 2 2.12 7.76 -8.86
N LYS A 3 0.86 7.32 -8.93
CA LYS A 3 -0.25 8.08 -9.51
C LYS A 3 -0.66 9.15 -8.50
N TYR A 4 -0.35 10.42 -8.76
CA TYR A 4 -0.82 11.51 -7.90
C TYR A 4 -2.34 11.61 -8.03
N ASN A 5 -3.03 11.48 -6.89
CA ASN A 5 -4.49 11.53 -6.79
C ASN A 5 -4.99 12.97 -7.03
N ARG A 6 -5.61 13.21 -8.18
CA ARG A 6 -6.06 14.54 -8.66
C ARG A 6 -7.22 15.14 -7.84
N ASN A 7 -7.85 14.37 -6.95
CA ASN A 7 -9.15 14.70 -6.37
C ASN A 7 -9.11 15.38 -4.98
N GLN A 8 -7.96 15.92 -4.55
CA GLN A 8 -7.82 16.61 -3.26
C GLN A 8 -7.34 18.07 -3.40
N GLY A 9 -7.75 18.75 -4.47
CA GLY A 9 -7.51 20.18 -4.62
C GLY A 9 -8.36 21.01 -3.64
N PRO A 10 -7.85 22.13 -3.10
CA PRO A 10 -8.62 23.02 -2.25
C PRO A 10 -9.85 23.56 -3.00
N LYS A 11 -11.04 23.39 -2.40
CA LYS A 11 -12.31 23.87 -2.95
C LYS A 11 -12.42 25.37 -2.68
N TYR A 12 -12.24 26.19 -3.71
CA TYR A 12 -12.39 27.64 -3.60
C TYR A 12 -13.89 28.00 -3.62
N SER A 13 -14.37 28.63 -2.56
CA SER A 13 -15.72 29.18 -2.47
C SER A 13 -15.81 30.44 -3.34
N PHE A 14 -16.73 30.43 -4.32
CA PHE A 14 -16.92 31.50 -5.31
C PHE A 14 -17.57 32.79 -4.75
N ALA A 15 -17.72 32.91 -3.43
CA ALA A 15 -18.42 34.02 -2.79
C ALA A 15 -17.46 34.86 -1.95
N ALA A 16 -16.72 35.75 -2.61
CA ALA A 16 -16.02 36.85 -1.94
C ALA A 16 -16.02 38.09 -2.86
N SER A 17 -16.33 39.24 -2.26
CA SER A 17 -16.29 40.59 -2.84
C SER A 17 -15.39 40.72 -4.07
N ARG A 18 -16.01 41.07 -5.21
CA ARG A 18 -15.42 40.97 -6.55
C ARG A 18 -14.20 41.89 -6.80
N ASN A 19 -13.90 42.81 -5.86
CA ASN A 19 -12.93 43.89 -6.08
C ASN A 19 -11.84 44.02 -4.99
N LYS A 20 -11.80 43.13 -3.99
CA LYS A 20 -10.73 43.14 -2.97
C LYS A 20 -10.20 41.73 -2.77
N ALA A 21 -8.89 41.55 -2.95
CA ALA A 21 -8.26 40.30 -2.59
C ALA A 21 -8.36 40.09 -1.07
N PRO A 22 -8.60 38.86 -0.60
CA PRO A 22 -8.56 38.59 0.84
C PRO A 22 -7.16 38.87 1.38
N ALA A 23 -7.05 39.21 2.66
CA ALA A 23 -5.77 39.53 3.31
C ALA A 23 -4.75 38.37 3.23
N THR A 24 -5.21 37.14 3.02
CA THR A 24 -4.38 35.94 2.84
C THR A 24 -3.87 35.77 1.42
N GLN A 25 -4.40 36.49 0.42
CA GLN A 25 -3.95 36.35 -0.96
C GLN A 25 -2.61 37.02 -1.18
N GLN A 26 -1.65 36.25 -1.68
CA GLN A 26 -0.30 36.69 -1.99
C GLN A 26 -0.14 36.87 -3.50
N CYS A 27 0.29 38.05 -3.91
CA CYS A 27 0.53 38.37 -5.31
C CYS A 27 1.78 37.62 -5.84
N GLN A 28 1.65 36.93 -6.98
CA GLN A 28 2.75 36.17 -7.59
C GLN A 28 3.84 37.06 -8.22
N LYS A 29 3.54 38.34 -8.47
CA LYS A 29 4.48 39.29 -9.10
C LYS A 29 5.42 39.93 -8.06
N CYS A 30 4.85 40.53 -7.01
CA CYS A 30 5.61 41.27 -6.00
C CYS A 30 5.76 40.53 -4.66
N LEU A 31 5.08 39.39 -4.48
CA LEU A 31 5.08 38.58 -3.26
C LEU A 31 4.49 39.25 -2.01
N GLN A 32 3.80 40.39 -2.17
CA GLN A 32 3.05 41.09 -1.10
C GLN A 32 1.59 40.60 -1.02
N TYR A 33 0.95 40.84 0.13
CA TYR A 33 -0.43 40.44 0.38
C TYR A 33 -1.44 41.56 0.02
N GLY A 34 -2.72 41.20 -0.12
CA GLY A 34 -3.82 42.16 -0.16
C GLY A 34 -4.24 42.68 -1.55
N HIS A 35 -3.68 42.12 -2.63
CA HIS A 35 -4.15 42.39 -3.99
C HIS A 35 -3.99 41.18 -4.90
N TYR A 36 -4.79 41.14 -5.97
CA TYR A 36 -4.64 40.14 -7.02
C TYR A 36 -3.52 40.52 -7.98
N THR A 37 -2.94 39.52 -8.67
CA THR A 37 -1.82 39.73 -9.59
C THR A 37 -2.13 40.73 -10.71
N TYR A 38 -3.40 40.83 -11.15
CA TYR A 38 -3.81 41.76 -12.22
C TYR A 38 -3.82 43.24 -11.78
N ASP A 39 -4.00 43.53 -10.49
CA ASP A 39 -3.95 44.89 -9.93
C ASP A 39 -2.53 45.29 -9.46
N CYS A 40 -1.53 44.43 -9.66
CA CYS A 40 -0.21 44.60 -9.07
C CYS A 40 0.64 45.69 -9.76
N LYS A 41 0.75 46.84 -9.09
CA LYS A 41 1.63 47.95 -9.49
C LYS A 41 3.10 47.80 -9.08
N GLY A 42 3.41 46.87 -8.17
CA GLY A 42 4.79 46.62 -7.72
C GLY A 42 5.68 45.97 -8.79
N GLU A 43 7.00 46.16 -8.69
CA GLU A 43 7.99 45.49 -9.53
C GLU A 43 8.07 43.98 -9.23
N ARG A 44 8.51 43.18 -10.22
CA ARG A 44 8.69 41.75 -10.05
C ARG A 44 9.91 41.48 -9.16
N VAL A 45 9.67 41.00 -7.95
CA VAL A 45 10.76 40.66 -7.02
C VAL A 45 11.28 39.27 -7.34
N TYR A 46 12.52 39.17 -7.81
CA TYR A 46 13.21 37.88 -7.95
C TYR A 46 13.86 37.50 -6.62
N LYS A 47 13.40 36.40 -6.01
CA LYS A 47 14.10 35.78 -4.87
C LYS A 47 15.04 34.70 -5.41
N PRO A 48 16.37 34.88 -5.35
CA PRO A 48 17.30 33.88 -5.88
C PRO A 48 17.15 32.57 -5.11
N ARG A 49 17.00 31.48 -5.86
CA ARG A 49 17.04 30.13 -5.28
C ARG A 49 18.50 29.81 -4.92
N PRO A 50 18.79 29.32 -3.71
CA PRO A 50 20.14 28.92 -3.39
C PRO A 50 20.58 27.75 -4.28
N THR A 51 21.79 27.83 -4.80
CA THR A 51 22.34 26.75 -5.65
C THR A 51 22.51 25.46 -4.85
N ARG A 52 22.58 24.31 -5.53
CA ARG A 52 22.83 23.01 -4.89
C ARG A 52 24.08 23.05 -3.99
N THR A 53 25.15 23.71 -4.44
CA THR A 53 26.39 23.87 -3.65
C THR A 53 26.19 24.79 -2.44
N GLN A 54 25.43 25.88 -2.57
CA GLN A 54 25.06 26.72 -1.41
C GLN A 54 24.19 25.98 -0.39
N GLN A 55 23.34 25.04 -0.84
CA GLN A 55 22.54 24.22 0.06
C GLN A 55 23.40 23.19 0.81
N LEU A 56 24.36 22.55 0.14
CA LEU A 56 25.25 21.55 0.76
C LEU A 56 26.23 22.16 1.78
N LYS A 57 26.56 23.46 1.65
CA LYS A 57 27.36 24.18 2.64
C LYS A 57 26.63 24.42 3.96
N LYS A 58 25.31 24.24 4.02
CA LYS A 58 24.56 24.32 5.27
C LYS A 58 24.77 23.01 6.04
N PRO A 59 25.38 23.03 7.24
CA PRO A 59 25.46 21.82 8.05
C PRO A 59 24.03 21.37 8.36
N LEU A 60 23.65 20.22 7.83
CA LEU A 60 22.39 19.59 8.21
C LEU A 60 22.51 19.30 9.71
N LYS A 61 21.61 19.87 10.52
CA LYS A 61 21.48 19.47 11.92
C LYS A 61 21.24 17.96 11.90
N LEU A 62 22.23 17.18 12.32
CA LEU A 62 22.07 15.75 12.54
C LEU A 62 21.01 15.63 13.63
N MET A 63 19.81 15.21 13.25
CA MET A 63 18.83 14.79 14.24
C MET A 63 19.45 13.58 14.93
N GLU A 64 19.80 13.74 16.19
CA GLU A 64 20.21 12.63 17.03
C GLU A 64 19.02 11.67 17.16
N VAL A 65 19.05 10.60 16.36
CA VAL A 65 18.12 9.50 16.52
C VAL A 65 18.55 8.78 17.78
N LYS A 66 17.92 9.12 18.92
CA LYS A 66 17.98 8.30 20.14
C LYS A 66 17.31 6.97 19.82
N MET A 67 18.10 6.01 19.39
CA MET A 67 17.69 4.61 19.33
C MET A 67 17.64 4.12 20.78
N GLU A 68 16.44 3.92 21.33
CA GLU A 68 16.28 3.23 22.62
C GLU A 68 16.79 1.79 22.44
N GLU A 69 17.95 1.50 23.04
CA GLU A 69 18.66 0.23 22.90
C GLU A 69 17.85 -0.95 23.48
N ASP A 70 16.90 -0.65 24.37
CA ASP A 70 16.04 -1.62 25.07
C ASP A 70 14.98 -2.31 24.19
N SER A 71 14.75 -1.82 22.96
CA SER A 71 13.77 -2.41 22.02
C SER A 71 14.42 -3.30 20.95
N LEU A 72 15.74 -3.47 20.96
CA LEU A 72 16.44 -4.33 20.02
C LEU A 72 16.46 -5.77 20.57
N PRO A 73 15.74 -6.73 19.97
CA PRO A 73 15.90 -8.13 20.34
C PRO A 73 17.36 -8.54 20.12
N ASN A 74 17.93 -9.24 21.10
CA ASN A 74 19.29 -9.79 21.03
C ASN A 74 19.56 -10.35 19.63
N LYS A 75 20.56 -9.75 18.98
CA LYS A 75 20.86 -9.89 17.54
C LYS A 75 21.34 -11.31 17.23
N ASP A 76 21.92 -11.96 18.25
CA ASP A 76 22.52 -13.27 18.15
C ASP A 76 21.44 -14.36 17.99
N GLY A 77 21.48 -15.05 16.85
CA GLY A 77 20.57 -16.18 16.55
C GLY A 77 19.12 -15.79 16.23
N LEU A 78 18.78 -14.50 16.10
CA LEU A 78 17.44 -14.08 15.68
C LEU A 78 17.12 -14.55 14.26
N ALA A 79 18.11 -14.52 13.36
CA ALA A 79 17.97 -15.00 11.99
C ALA A 79 17.59 -16.48 11.94
N ASP A 80 18.25 -17.33 12.73
CA ASP A 80 17.98 -18.78 12.77
C ASP A 80 16.59 -19.07 13.32
N LYS A 81 16.16 -18.33 14.35
CA LYS A 81 14.80 -18.42 14.90
C LYS A 81 13.74 -18.06 13.86
N ILE A 82 13.97 -17.00 13.08
CA ILE A 82 13.07 -16.58 12.00
C ILE A 82 13.00 -17.63 10.90
N LEU A 83 14.15 -18.19 10.49
CA LEU A 83 14.22 -19.22 9.46
C LEU A 83 13.50 -20.50 9.88
N LYS A 84 13.74 -20.98 11.10
CA LYS A 84 13.07 -22.16 11.66
C LYS A 84 11.55 -21.99 11.68
N LYS A 85 11.06 -20.86 12.19
CA LYS A 85 9.61 -20.56 12.24
C LYS A 85 8.97 -20.55 10.85
N LYS A 86 9.65 -20.00 9.84
CA LYS A 86 9.16 -19.99 8.45
C LYS A 86 9.14 -21.38 7.83
N GLU A 87 10.10 -22.23 8.16
CA GLU A 87 10.14 -23.61 7.66
C GLU A 87 8.98 -24.45 8.25
N ASP A 88 8.72 -24.31 9.55
CA ASP A 88 7.62 -25.00 10.23
C ASP A 88 6.25 -24.57 9.65
N GLU A 89 6.07 -23.28 9.36
CA GLU A 89 4.86 -22.78 8.71
C GLU A 89 4.66 -23.38 7.32
N ARG A 90 5.74 -23.52 6.53
CA ARG A 90 5.71 -24.17 5.21
C ARG A 90 5.33 -25.65 5.33
N LYS A 91 5.88 -26.37 6.31
CA LYS A 91 5.53 -27.78 6.58
C LYS A 91 4.06 -27.93 6.94
N LYS A 92 3.53 -27.08 7.83
CA LYS A 92 2.11 -27.08 8.22
C LYS A 92 1.17 -26.79 7.05
N LYS A 93 1.53 -25.86 6.17
CA LYS A 93 0.76 -25.56 4.94
C LYS A 93 0.77 -26.75 3.97
N LYS A 94 1.90 -27.43 3.80
CA LYS A 94 2.01 -28.63 2.96
C LYS A 94 1.19 -29.80 3.52
N SER A 95 1.23 -30.06 4.82
CA SER A 95 0.45 -31.13 5.44
C SER A 95 -1.05 -30.87 5.34
N SER A 96 -1.52 -29.65 5.57
CA SER A 96 -2.93 -29.27 5.40
C SER A 96 -3.42 -29.38 3.96
N ARG A 97 -2.57 -29.09 2.97
CA ARG A 97 -2.92 -29.31 1.55
C ARG A 97 -2.98 -30.80 1.23
N ARG A 98 -2.01 -31.59 1.70
CA ARG A 98 -1.97 -33.04 1.48
C ARG A 98 -3.20 -33.72 2.09
N SER A 99 -3.59 -33.36 3.31
CA SER A 99 -4.77 -33.93 3.96
C SER A 99 -6.07 -33.61 3.22
N ARG A 100 -6.21 -32.39 2.68
CA ARG A 100 -7.36 -32.03 1.84
C ARG A 100 -7.43 -32.85 0.56
N ILE A 101 -6.29 -33.05 -0.11
CA ILE A 101 -6.22 -33.83 -1.36
C ILE A 101 -6.55 -35.30 -1.11
N THR A 102 -5.99 -35.90 -0.04
CA THR A 102 -6.30 -37.29 0.31
C THR A 102 -7.77 -37.47 0.67
N PHE A 103 -8.36 -36.51 1.38
CA PHE A 103 -9.78 -36.54 1.72
C PHE A 103 -10.69 -36.40 0.48
N SER A 104 -10.35 -35.51 -0.46
CA SER A 104 -11.12 -35.38 -1.70
C SER A 104 -11.02 -36.63 -2.57
N LEU A 105 -9.84 -37.24 -2.67
CA LEU A 105 -9.65 -38.46 -3.47
C LEU A 105 -10.40 -39.65 -2.87
N SER A 106 -10.43 -39.80 -1.53
CA SER A 106 -11.21 -40.87 -0.89
C SER A 106 -12.71 -40.71 -1.12
N VAL A 107 -13.23 -39.48 -1.09
CA VAL A 107 -14.65 -39.21 -1.37
C VAL A 107 -14.99 -39.51 -2.83
N ILE A 108 -14.16 -39.06 -3.78
CA ILE A 108 -14.37 -39.32 -5.21
C ILE A 108 -14.35 -40.84 -5.49
N LEU A 109 -13.37 -41.57 -4.94
CA LEU A 109 -13.29 -43.02 -5.11
C LEU A 109 -14.53 -43.74 -4.58
N ALA A 110 -15.01 -43.39 -3.39
CA ALA A 110 -16.23 -43.98 -2.83
C ALA A 110 -17.45 -43.76 -3.73
N PHE A 111 -17.68 -42.51 -4.18
CA PHE A 111 -18.78 -42.19 -5.09
C PHE A 111 -18.67 -42.92 -6.43
N THR A 112 -17.46 -43.05 -7.00
CA THR A 112 -17.27 -43.76 -8.27
C THR A 112 -17.54 -45.26 -8.16
N VAL A 113 -17.20 -45.87 -7.01
CA VAL A 113 -17.49 -47.29 -6.75
C VAL A 113 -19.00 -47.49 -6.59
N GLU A 114 -19.69 -46.60 -5.86
CA GLU A 114 -21.16 -46.66 -5.71
C GLU A 114 -21.89 -46.52 -7.05
N ILE A 115 -21.49 -45.56 -7.90
CA ILE A 115 -22.09 -45.38 -9.23
C ILE A 115 -21.87 -46.62 -10.10
N HIS A 116 -20.67 -47.23 -10.07
CA HIS A 116 -20.38 -48.43 -10.84
C HIS A 116 -21.19 -49.65 -10.33
N ILE A 117 -21.39 -49.77 -9.02
CA ILE A 117 -22.25 -50.82 -8.45
C ILE A 117 -23.70 -50.61 -8.90
N PHE A 118 -24.19 -49.37 -8.89
CA PHE A 118 -25.55 -49.02 -9.31
C PHE A 118 -25.80 -49.31 -10.80
N GLN A 119 -24.89 -48.86 -11.68
CA GLN A 119 -24.97 -49.16 -13.12
C GLN A 119 -24.93 -50.67 -13.40
N ARG A 120 -24.24 -51.46 -12.57
CA ARG A 120 -24.20 -52.92 -12.70
C ARG A 120 -25.55 -53.57 -12.38
N GLN A 121 -26.25 -53.10 -11.35
CA GLN A 121 -27.56 -53.63 -10.99
C GLN A 121 -28.64 -53.32 -12.04
N GLU A 122 -28.56 -52.15 -12.70
CA GLU A 122 -29.48 -51.83 -13.81
C GLU A 122 -29.27 -52.79 -15.00
N GLN A 123 -28.03 -53.11 -15.35
CA GLN A 123 -27.74 -54.08 -16.43
C GLN A 123 -28.17 -55.52 -16.09
N GLU A 124 -28.13 -55.91 -14.82
CA GLU A 124 -28.59 -57.22 -14.36
C GLU A 124 -30.13 -57.33 -14.42
N GLN A 125 -30.87 -56.25 -14.14
CA GLN A 125 -32.34 -56.24 -14.28
C GLN A 125 -32.80 -56.25 -15.75
N GLU A 126 -32.04 -55.64 -16.67
CA GLU A 126 -32.35 -55.68 -18.12
C GLU A 126 -32.11 -57.07 -18.75
N GLN A 127 -31.34 -57.95 -18.13
CA GLN A 127 -31.09 -59.32 -18.62
C GLN A 127 -32.09 -60.37 -18.11
N GLU A 128 -32.84 -60.07 -17.04
CA GLU A 128 -33.87 -60.97 -16.48
C GLU A 128 -35.29 -60.69 -17.00
N SER A 129 -35.49 -59.65 -17.82
CA SER A 129 -36.74 -59.34 -18.54
C SER A 129 -36.73 -59.84 -19.98
#